data_AF-A0A845CII2-F1
#
_entry.id   AF-A0A845CII2-F1
#
_cell.length_a   1.000
_cell.length_b   1.000
_cell.length_c   1.000
_cell.angle_alpha   90.00
_cell.angle_beta   90.00
_cell.angle_gamma   90.00
#
_symmetry.space_group_name_H-M   'P 1'
#
loop_
_entity.id
_entity.type
_entity.pdbx_description
1 polymer ?
#
loop_
_entity_poly.entity_id
_entity_poly.type
_entity_poly.pdbx_seq_one_letter_code
_entity_poly.pdbx_strand_id
1 'polypeptide(L)'
;MPTTFVTPKVKKRIIPQRPSTSVDPFEPEPALGMDDYDHILSVLSNMVDVMERSPKSFKGMNEEGLRTHFLVHLNGHYEGQATGETFNYEGKTDILIRVDSRVIFIAECKFWTGPSGMENTIDQLLGYTSWRDTKTAILVFNRDREMSTVLSRIPEVVRKHPSYKADGTYDSETGFRYVFGHRNDTNRELTLTVLVFDVPA
;
A
#
# COMPACT_ATOMS: atom_id res chain seq x y z
N MET A 1 54.84 -46.50 -54.76
CA MET A 1 54.77 -45.14 -55.33
C MET A 1 53.55 -44.44 -54.71
N PRO A 2 53.64 -43.12 -54.49
CA PRO A 2 53.16 -42.36 -53.31
C PRO A 2 51.70 -41.85 -53.51
N THR A 3 51.00 -41.07 -52.67
CA THR A 3 51.38 -40.06 -51.66
C THR A 3 50.16 -39.84 -50.75
N THR A 4 50.37 -39.91 -49.43
CA THR A 4 49.44 -39.42 -48.41
C THR A 4 49.28 -37.91 -48.52
N PHE A 5 48.08 -37.37 -48.33
CA PHE A 5 47.87 -36.16 -47.51
C PHE A 5 46.47 -36.16 -46.91
N VAL A 6 46.39 -35.95 -45.59
CA VAL A 6 45.15 -35.67 -44.85
C VAL A 6 45.24 -34.22 -44.41
N THR A 7 44.20 -33.44 -44.70
CA THR A 7 44.09 -32.04 -44.28
C THR A 7 43.90 -31.94 -42.76
N PRO A 8 44.45 -30.92 -42.09
CA PRO A 8 44.26 -30.77 -40.66
C PRO A 8 42.80 -30.42 -40.38
N LYS A 9 42.09 -31.31 -39.68
CA LYS A 9 40.82 -30.95 -39.04
C LYS A 9 41.13 -29.91 -37.96
N VAL A 10 40.80 -28.65 -38.26
CA VAL A 10 40.73 -27.58 -37.26
C VAL A 10 39.82 -28.07 -36.14
N LYS A 11 40.41 -28.48 -35.01
CA LYS A 11 39.66 -28.69 -33.77
C LYS A 11 39.16 -27.32 -33.34
N LYS A 12 37.91 -27.00 -33.70
CA LYS A 12 37.16 -25.91 -33.08
C LYS A 12 37.14 -26.20 -31.58
N ARG A 13 37.96 -25.48 -30.83
CA ARG A 13 37.92 -25.48 -29.37
C ARG A 13 36.60 -24.82 -29.02
N ILE A 14 35.60 -25.62 -28.65
CA ILE A 14 34.40 -25.11 -28.00
C ILE A 14 34.89 -24.62 -26.64
N ILE A 15 35.19 -23.32 -26.56
CA ILE A 15 35.36 -22.65 -25.28
C ILE A 15 33.93 -22.59 -24.73
N PRO A 16 33.61 -23.24 -23.60
CA PRO A 16 32.33 -23.02 -22.97
C PRO A 16 32.29 -21.55 -22.55
N GLN A 17 31.56 -20.73 -23.31
CA GLN A 17 31.08 -19.46 -22.81
C GLN A 17 30.11 -19.82 -21.69
N ARG A 18 30.57 -19.67 -20.45
CA ARG A 18 29.66 -19.54 -19.32
C ARG A 18 28.70 -18.40 -19.70
N PRO A 19 27.37 -18.57 -19.55
CA PRO A 19 26.50 -17.41 -19.63
C PRO A 19 27.09 -16.37 -18.67
N SER A 20 27.37 -15.17 -19.18
CA SER A 20 27.59 -14.01 -18.33
C SER A 20 26.24 -13.75 -17.67
N THR A 21 25.95 -14.49 -16.62
CA THR A 21 25.00 -14.03 -15.65
C THR A 21 25.68 -12.81 -15.03
N SER A 22 25.37 -11.64 -15.56
CA SER A 22 25.30 -10.43 -14.76
C SER A 22 24.20 -10.70 -13.73
N VAL A 23 24.51 -11.53 -12.73
CA VAL A 23 23.83 -11.46 -11.46
C VAL A 23 24.49 -10.24 -10.84
N ASP A 24 23.99 -9.05 -11.18
CA ASP A 24 24.05 -7.99 -10.19
C ASP A 24 23.52 -8.62 -8.90
N PRO A 25 24.26 -8.52 -7.78
CA PRO A 25 23.81 -9.11 -6.54
C PRO A 25 22.35 -8.69 -6.32
N PHE A 26 21.47 -9.66 -6.09
CA PHE A 26 20.08 -9.38 -5.78
C PHE A 26 20.07 -8.56 -4.49
N GLU A 27 19.99 -7.24 -4.63
CA GLU A 27 19.70 -6.36 -3.51
C GLU A 27 18.22 -6.55 -3.19
N PRO A 28 17.88 -7.09 -2.01
CA PRO A 28 16.49 -7.20 -1.61
C PRO A 28 15.88 -5.79 -1.63
N GLU A 29 14.83 -5.62 -2.43
CA GLU A 29 14.15 -4.33 -2.52
C GLU A 29 13.50 -3.98 -1.16
N PRO A 30 13.47 -2.69 -0.78
CA PRO A 30 12.88 -2.28 0.49
C PRO A 30 11.39 -2.64 0.50
N ALA A 31 10.96 -3.31 1.57
CA ALA A 31 9.58 -3.68 1.83
C ALA A 31 9.22 -3.24 3.25
N LEU A 32 8.01 -2.73 3.43
CA LEU A 32 7.52 -2.31 4.73
C LEU A 32 7.24 -3.54 5.62
N GLY A 33 7.92 -3.61 6.76
CA GLY A 33 7.68 -4.63 7.79
C GLY A 33 6.29 -4.49 8.41
N MET A 34 5.78 -5.57 9.01
CA MET A 34 4.49 -5.52 9.71
C MET A 34 4.53 -4.57 10.91
N ASP A 35 5.64 -4.54 11.65
CA ASP A 35 5.77 -3.67 12.82
C ASP A 35 5.71 -2.18 12.43
N ASP A 36 6.43 -1.79 11.38
CA ASP A 36 6.40 -0.41 10.86
C ASP A 36 5.02 -0.07 10.28
N TYR A 37 4.39 -1.02 9.56
CA TYR A 37 3.03 -0.86 9.05
C TYR A 37 2.00 -0.65 10.16
N ASP A 38 2.04 -1.47 11.21
CA ASP A 38 1.15 -1.35 12.36
C ASP A 38 1.41 -0.05 13.11
N HIS A 39 2.66 0.39 13.19
CA HIS A 39 3.01 1.68 13.76
C HIS A 39 2.44 2.85 12.93
N ILE A 40 2.58 2.84 11.60
CA ILE A 40 1.96 3.84 10.71
C ILE A 40 0.45 3.92 10.95
N LEU A 41 -0.22 2.77 10.99
CA LEU A 41 -1.66 2.70 11.23
C LEU A 41 -2.03 3.24 12.61
N SER A 42 -1.24 2.96 13.64
CA SER A 42 -1.46 3.52 14.98
C SER A 42 -1.34 5.04 15.00
N VAL A 43 -0.36 5.62 14.30
CA VAL A 43 -0.20 7.08 14.16
C VAL A 43 -1.40 7.67 13.42
N LEU A 44 -1.86 7.04 12.34
CA LEU A 44 -3.07 7.46 11.63
C LEU A 44 -4.31 7.39 12.53
N SER A 45 -4.48 6.32 13.31
CA SER A 45 -5.60 6.16 14.24
C SER A 45 -5.62 7.24 15.33
N ASN A 46 -4.47 7.71 15.80
CA ASN A 46 -4.38 8.79 16.80
C ASN A 46 -4.93 10.14 16.29
N MET A 47 -5.20 10.27 14.99
CA MET A 47 -5.86 11.45 14.44
C MET A 47 -7.29 11.65 14.99
N VAL A 48 -7.94 10.59 15.48
CA VAL A 48 -9.26 10.67 16.15
C VAL A 48 -9.22 11.67 17.31
N ASP A 49 -8.24 11.56 18.21
CA ASP A 49 -8.08 12.47 19.36
C ASP A 49 -7.94 13.93 18.92
N VAL A 50 -7.24 14.17 17.81
CA VAL A 50 -7.03 15.52 17.27
C VAL A 50 -8.36 16.10 16.78
N MET A 51 -9.15 15.29 16.07
CA MET A 51 -10.48 15.68 15.59
C MET A 51 -11.45 15.94 16.74
N GLU A 52 -11.44 15.10 17.77
CA GLU A 52 -12.28 15.26 18.97
C GLU A 52 -11.93 16.52 19.79
N ARG A 53 -10.65 16.87 19.89
CA ARG A 53 -10.20 18.07 20.61
C ARG A 53 -10.50 19.35 19.86
N SER A 54 -10.52 19.32 18.52
CA SER A 54 -10.67 20.51 17.68
C SER A 54 -11.73 20.33 16.58
N PRO A 55 -12.99 19.97 16.90
CA PRO A 55 -13.96 19.56 15.89
C PRO A 55 -14.31 20.67 14.90
N LYS A 56 -14.30 21.92 15.37
CA LYS A 56 -14.55 23.12 14.53
C LYS A 56 -13.51 23.29 13.43
N SER A 57 -12.28 22.83 13.64
CA SER A 57 -11.20 22.93 12.66
C SER A 57 -11.40 21.95 11.50
N PHE A 58 -12.06 20.81 11.73
CA PHE A 58 -12.29 19.77 10.73
C PHE A 58 -13.65 19.90 10.03
N LYS A 59 -14.51 20.76 10.54
CA LYS A 59 -15.82 21.05 9.97
C LYS A 59 -15.67 21.60 8.54
N GLY A 60 -16.37 20.97 7.59
CA GLY A 60 -16.37 21.40 6.19
C GLY A 60 -15.08 21.10 5.41
N MET A 61 -14.08 20.44 6.01
CA MET A 61 -12.90 19.99 5.27
C MET A 61 -13.29 18.92 4.23
N ASN A 62 -12.67 18.99 3.06
CA ASN A 62 -12.77 17.95 2.03
C ASN A 62 -11.68 16.87 2.24
N GLU A 63 -11.64 15.86 1.37
CA GLU A 63 -10.67 14.77 1.47
C GLU A 63 -9.22 15.28 1.41
N GLU A 64 -8.94 16.26 0.55
CA GLU A 64 -7.60 16.84 0.39
C GLU A 64 -7.12 17.55 1.66
N GLY A 65 -8.01 18.29 2.33
CA GLY A 65 -7.73 18.95 3.60
C GLY A 65 -7.45 17.93 4.71
N LEU A 66 -8.30 16.90 4.83
CA LEU A 66 -8.10 15.83 5.82
C LEU A 66 -6.80 15.07 5.58
N ARG A 67 -6.54 14.64 4.33
CA ARG A 67 -5.28 14.02 3.91
C ARG A 67 -4.07 14.85 4.32
N THR A 68 -4.13 16.17 4.12
CA THR A 68 -3.04 17.08 4.50
C THR A 68 -2.76 17.02 6.01
N HIS A 69 -3.79 16.96 6.84
CA HIS A 69 -3.63 16.80 8.28
C HIS A 69 -3.00 15.46 8.68
N PHE A 70 -3.42 14.36 8.06
CA PHE A 70 -2.78 13.05 8.27
C PHE A 70 -1.29 13.07 7.88
N LEU A 71 -0.94 13.70 6.76
CA LEU A 71 0.46 13.85 6.35
C LEU A 71 1.28 14.66 7.34
N VAL A 72 0.76 15.79 7.83
CA VAL A 72 1.46 16.59 8.85
C VAL A 72 1.67 15.76 10.11
N HIS A 73 0.68 14.97 10.52
CA HIS A 73 0.79 14.13 11.70
C HIS A 73 1.85 13.02 11.52
N LEU A 74 1.84 12.34 10.37
CA LEU A 74 2.84 11.33 10.02
C LEU A 74 4.24 11.91 9.93
N ASN A 75 4.44 12.98 9.16
CA ASN A 75 5.77 13.61 9.02
C ASN A 75 6.30 14.12 10.37
N GLY A 76 5.44 14.68 11.23
CA GLY A 76 5.84 15.08 12.58
C GLY A 76 6.35 13.92 13.45
N HIS A 77 5.84 12.70 13.23
CA HIS A 77 6.28 11.51 13.94
C HIS A 77 7.60 10.94 13.39
N TYR A 78 7.73 10.86 12.07
CA TYR A 78 8.85 10.17 11.40
C TYR A 78 10.06 11.07 11.10
N GLU A 79 9.88 12.36 10.80
CA GLU A 79 10.99 13.31 10.68
C GLU A 79 11.72 13.47 12.02
N GLY A 80 10.98 13.42 13.14
CA GLY A 80 11.56 13.43 14.50
C GLY A 80 12.33 12.16 14.86
N GLN A 81 12.15 11.07 14.11
CA GLN A 81 12.81 9.77 14.33
C GLN A 81 13.96 9.49 13.37
N ALA A 82 14.25 10.41 12.43
CA ALA A 82 15.33 10.30 11.44
C ALA A 82 15.29 9.01 10.59
N THR A 83 14.10 8.49 10.27
CA THR A 83 13.93 7.17 9.62
C THR A 83 14.23 7.16 8.12
N GLY A 84 14.55 8.29 7.49
CA GLY A 84 14.81 8.37 6.04
C GLY A 84 13.57 8.13 5.16
N GLU A 85 12.42 7.78 5.76
CA GLU A 85 11.13 7.64 5.11
C GLU A 85 10.53 9.03 4.86
N THR A 86 9.99 9.25 3.66
CA THR A 86 9.30 10.50 3.34
C THR A 86 7.84 10.23 3.01
N PHE A 87 6.94 10.84 3.78
CA PHE A 87 5.50 10.80 3.48
C PHE A 87 5.15 11.93 2.53
N ASN A 88 4.62 11.54 1.38
CA ASN A 88 4.20 12.42 0.30
C ASN A 88 2.76 12.08 -0.11
N TYR A 89 2.28 12.75 -1.15
CA TYR A 89 1.06 12.36 -1.83
C TYR A 89 1.29 12.29 -3.33
N GLU A 90 0.45 11.52 -3.99
CA GLU A 90 0.28 11.55 -5.44
C GLU A 90 -1.22 11.70 -5.72
N GLY A 91 -1.60 12.23 -6.88
CA GLY A 91 -2.99 12.56 -7.13
C GLY A 91 -3.56 13.59 -6.13
N LYS A 92 -4.81 13.38 -5.69
CA LYS A 92 -5.53 14.31 -4.80
C LYS A 92 -5.67 13.80 -3.38
N THR A 93 -5.88 12.50 -3.22
CA THR A 93 -6.38 11.88 -1.99
C THR A 93 -5.42 10.87 -1.38
N ASP A 94 -4.27 10.63 -2.02
CA ASP A 94 -3.36 9.55 -1.61
C ASP A 94 -2.30 10.02 -0.61
N ILE A 95 -1.87 9.10 0.24
CA ILE A 95 -0.71 9.23 1.12
C ILE A 95 0.26 8.12 0.73
N LEU A 96 1.49 8.49 0.42
CA LEU A 96 2.53 7.58 -0.02
C LEU A 96 3.73 7.65 0.93
N ILE A 97 4.30 6.51 1.28
CA ILE A 97 5.63 6.46 1.90
C ILE A 97 6.62 6.02 0.85
N ARG A 98 7.74 6.75 0.76
CA ARG A 98 8.84 6.41 -0.14
C ARG A 98 10.14 6.20 0.62
N VAL A 99 10.89 5.18 0.21
CA VAL A 99 12.28 4.92 0.57
C VAL A 99 13.08 4.77 -0.72
N ASP A 100 14.18 5.51 -0.85
CA ASP A 100 15.02 5.53 -2.07
C ASP A 100 14.22 5.72 -3.37
N SER A 101 13.24 6.64 -3.34
CA SER A 101 12.29 6.93 -4.43
C SER A 101 11.26 5.82 -4.77
N ARG A 102 11.23 4.73 -4.00
CA ARG A 102 10.29 3.60 -4.18
C ARG A 102 9.13 3.72 -3.20
N VAL A 103 7.91 3.49 -3.67
CA VAL A 103 6.72 3.44 -2.80
C VAL A 103 6.72 2.12 -2.03
N ILE A 104 6.49 2.20 -0.72
CA ILE A 104 6.41 1.03 0.16
C ILE A 104 5.09 0.97 0.96
N PHE A 105 4.29 2.04 0.89
CA PHE A 105 2.97 2.18 1.50
C PHE A 105 2.11 3.14 0.69
N ILE A 106 0.83 2.81 0.59
CA ILE A 106 -0.19 3.67 -0.04
C ILE A 106 -1.43 3.68 0.85
N ALA A 107 -1.93 4.87 1.19
CA ALA A 107 -3.26 5.03 1.77
C ALA A 107 -4.12 5.95 0.92
N GLU A 108 -5.37 5.54 0.69
CA GLU A 108 -6.36 6.34 -0.03
C GLU A 108 -7.33 6.98 0.98
N CYS A 109 -7.53 8.30 0.90
CA CYS A 109 -8.48 9.02 1.73
C CYS A 109 -9.83 9.18 1.03
N LYS A 110 -10.94 8.79 1.67
CA LYS A 110 -12.26 8.85 1.05
C LYS A 110 -13.40 9.16 2.01
N PHE A 111 -14.33 10.03 1.63
CA PHE A 111 -15.61 10.08 2.33
C PHE A 111 -16.46 8.83 2.07
N TRP A 112 -17.10 8.33 3.13
CA TRP A 112 -18.08 7.28 3.00
C TRP A 112 -19.30 7.78 2.21
N THR A 113 -19.48 7.24 1.02
CA THR A 113 -20.64 7.51 0.14
C THR A 113 -21.54 6.29 -0.03
N GLY A 114 -21.18 5.16 0.59
CA GLY A 114 -21.91 3.90 0.53
C GLY A 114 -21.11 2.77 -0.12
N PRO A 115 -21.73 1.58 -0.25
CA PRO A 115 -21.07 0.38 -0.77
C PRO A 115 -20.35 0.53 -2.12
N SER A 116 -21.01 1.12 -3.11
CA SER A 116 -20.40 1.31 -4.44
C SER A 116 -19.22 2.28 -4.39
N GLY A 117 -19.25 3.30 -3.52
CA GLY A 117 -18.12 4.19 -3.30
C GLY A 117 -16.91 3.45 -2.72
N MET A 118 -17.14 2.55 -1.77
CA MET A 118 -16.09 1.72 -1.18
C MET A 118 -15.49 0.74 -2.21
N GLU A 119 -16.32 0.09 -3.03
CA GLU A 119 -15.86 -0.79 -4.11
C GLU A 119 -14.95 -0.04 -5.10
N ASN A 120 -15.39 1.12 -5.58
CA ASN A 120 -14.58 1.97 -6.47
C ASN A 120 -13.26 2.41 -5.83
N THR A 121 -13.25 2.63 -4.51
CA THR A 121 -12.05 3.04 -3.77
C THR A 121 -11.05 1.89 -3.66
N ILE A 122 -11.53 0.66 -3.43
CA ILE A 122 -10.70 -0.55 -3.45
C ILE A 122 -10.11 -0.74 -4.86
N ASP A 123 -10.92 -0.63 -5.92
CA ASP A 123 -10.45 -0.73 -7.30
C ASP A 123 -9.39 0.32 -7.65
N GLN A 124 -9.62 1.57 -7.21
CA GLN A 124 -8.67 2.67 -7.39
C GLN A 124 -7.33 2.35 -6.70
N LEU A 125 -7.37 1.97 -5.42
CA LEU A 125 -6.18 1.63 -4.65
C LEU A 125 -5.40 0.47 -5.30
N LEU A 126 -6.08 -0.61 -5.68
CA LEU A 126 -5.48 -1.76 -6.36
C LEU A 126 -4.93 -1.41 -7.75
N GLY A 127 -5.47 -0.36 -8.38
CA GLY A 127 -4.95 0.18 -9.65
C GLY A 127 -3.62 0.90 -9.51
N TYR A 128 -3.39 1.55 -8.36
CA TYR A 128 -2.13 2.25 -8.05
C TYR A 128 -1.06 1.33 -7.48
N THR A 129 -1.45 0.25 -6.80
CA THR A 129 -0.48 -0.72 -6.28
C THR A 129 0.29 -1.37 -7.40
N SER A 130 1.60 -1.18 -7.39
CA SER A 130 2.51 -1.98 -8.18
C SER A 130 2.63 -3.38 -7.58
N TRP A 131 3.24 -4.31 -8.32
CA TRP A 131 3.50 -5.68 -7.83
C TRP A 131 4.33 -5.75 -6.54
N ARG A 132 4.94 -4.63 -6.14
CA ARG A 132 5.84 -4.46 -4.99
C ARG A 132 5.12 -3.94 -3.74
N ASP A 133 3.96 -3.30 -3.91
CA ASP A 133 3.24 -2.64 -2.82
C ASP A 133 2.42 -3.68 -2.03
N THR A 134 2.96 -4.14 -0.90
CA THR A 134 2.31 -5.20 -0.10
C THR A 134 1.50 -4.67 1.08
N LYS A 135 1.55 -3.37 1.36
CA LYS A 135 0.93 -2.75 2.55
C LYS A 135 0.18 -1.49 2.15
N THR A 136 -1.13 -1.51 2.32
CA THR A 136 -2.00 -0.41 1.92
C THR A 136 -3.04 -0.09 2.98
N ALA A 137 -3.66 1.09 2.87
CA ALA A 137 -4.77 1.46 3.72
C ALA A 137 -5.86 2.24 2.97
N ILE A 138 -7.07 2.24 3.52
CA ILE A 138 -8.15 3.17 3.14
C ILE A 138 -8.58 3.89 4.40
N LEU A 139 -8.50 5.22 4.38
CA LEU A 139 -9.01 6.08 5.44
C LEU A 139 -10.41 6.54 5.05
N VAL A 140 -11.42 5.93 5.66
CA VAL A 140 -12.83 6.22 5.42
C VAL A 140 -13.26 7.33 6.38
N PHE A 141 -13.69 8.45 5.82
CA PHE A 141 -14.25 9.57 6.57
C PHE A 141 -15.77 9.45 6.61
N ASN A 142 -16.32 9.18 7.78
CA ASN A 142 -17.75 9.20 8.04
C ASN A 142 -18.13 10.58 8.61
N ARG A 143 -19.16 11.23 8.07
CA ARG A 143 -19.57 12.57 8.52
C ARG A 143 -21.05 12.64 8.87
N ASP A 144 -21.89 12.03 8.04
CA ASP A 144 -23.34 12.18 8.09
C ASP A 144 -24.08 10.84 8.21
N ARG A 145 -23.40 9.78 8.68
CA ARG A 145 -24.01 8.45 8.88
C ARG A 145 -23.72 7.95 10.28
N GLU A 146 -24.58 7.05 10.74
CA GLU A 146 -24.32 6.32 11.98
C GLU A 146 -23.11 5.40 11.81
N MET A 147 -22.12 5.53 12.70
CA MET A 147 -20.86 4.80 12.60
C MET A 147 -21.06 3.27 12.57
N SER A 148 -21.96 2.73 13.40
CA SER A 148 -22.23 1.28 13.42
C SER A 148 -22.76 0.76 12.07
N THR A 149 -23.56 1.56 11.39
CA THR A 149 -24.06 1.26 10.05
C THR A 149 -22.91 1.25 9.04
N VAL A 150 -21.95 2.18 9.13
CA VAL A 150 -20.77 2.17 8.25
C VAL A 150 -19.89 0.96 8.52
N LEU A 151 -19.58 0.68 9.80
CA LEU A 151 -18.72 -0.42 10.23
C LEU A 151 -19.29 -1.79 9.85
N SER A 152 -20.61 -1.99 9.91
CA SER A 152 -21.23 -3.24 9.46
C SER A 152 -21.21 -3.42 7.95
N ARG A 153 -21.23 -2.34 7.16
CA ARG A 153 -21.29 -2.40 5.69
C ARG A 153 -19.93 -2.63 5.03
N ILE A 154 -18.85 -2.10 5.59
CA ILE A 154 -17.50 -2.24 5.01
C ILE A 154 -17.13 -3.73 4.80
N PRO A 155 -17.23 -4.62 5.80
CA PRO A 155 -16.91 -6.04 5.60
C PRO A 155 -17.77 -6.73 4.55
N GLU A 156 -19.05 -6.37 4.44
CA GLU A 156 -19.95 -6.93 3.41
C GLU A 156 -19.48 -6.61 2.00
N VAL A 157 -18.95 -5.40 1.79
CA VAL A 157 -18.46 -4.93 0.48
C VAL A 157 -17.08 -5.52 0.19
N VAL A 158 -16.16 -5.41 1.15
CA VAL A 158 -14.78 -5.87 1.00
C VAL A 158 -14.73 -7.36 0.67
N ARG A 159 -15.47 -8.20 1.40
CA ARG A 159 -15.46 -9.66 1.20
C ARG A 159 -16.08 -10.13 -0.12
N LYS A 160 -16.88 -9.26 -0.78
CA LYS A 160 -17.45 -9.54 -2.10
C LYS A 160 -16.53 -9.14 -3.25
N HIS A 161 -15.47 -8.37 -2.96
CA HIS A 161 -14.57 -7.89 -3.99
C HIS A 161 -13.82 -9.06 -4.66
N PRO A 162 -13.68 -9.11 -6.00
CA PRO A 162 -13.07 -10.26 -6.70
C PRO A 162 -11.62 -10.57 -6.29
N SER A 163 -10.90 -9.56 -5.81
CA SER A 163 -9.51 -9.71 -5.35
C SER A 163 -9.39 -10.05 -3.86
N TYR A 164 -10.48 -10.11 -3.10
CA TYR A 164 -10.45 -10.49 -1.69
C TYR A 164 -10.03 -11.96 -1.53
N LYS A 165 -9.18 -12.24 -0.54
CA LYS A 165 -8.72 -13.60 -0.22
C LYS A 165 -9.11 -14.04 1.20
N ALA A 166 -8.84 -13.20 2.19
CA ALA A 166 -9.06 -13.54 3.59
C ALA A 166 -9.20 -12.30 4.48
N ASP A 167 -9.84 -12.48 5.63
CA ASP A 167 -9.77 -11.53 6.74
C ASP A 167 -8.38 -11.63 7.40
N GLY A 168 -7.85 -10.50 7.83
CA GLY A 168 -6.65 -10.41 8.66
C GLY A 168 -6.99 -10.01 10.09
N THR A 169 -6.12 -10.36 11.04
CA THR A 169 -6.26 -9.92 12.43
C THR A 169 -5.88 -8.45 12.56
N TYR A 170 -6.76 -7.67 13.17
CA TYR A 170 -6.51 -6.29 13.53
C TYR A 170 -7.38 -5.93 14.73
N ASP A 171 -6.76 -5.56 15.84
CA ASP A 171 -7.45 -5.25 17.10
C ASP A 171 -7.87 -3.78 17.10
N SER A 172 -9.07 -3.51 16.58
CA SER A 172 -9.63 -2.17 16.48
C SER A 172 -11.15 -2.21 16.41
N GLU A 173 -11.81 -1.27 17.09
CA GLU A 173 -13.26 -1.10 17.01
C GLU A 173 -13.72 -0.48 15.69
N THR A 174 -12.84 0.29 15.05
CA THR A 174 -13.15 1.12 13.87
C THR A 174 -12.28 0.81 12.67
N GLY A 175 -11.58 -0.32 12.70
CA GLY A 175 -10.67 -0.74 11.66
C GLY A 175 -10.78 -2.22 11.30
N PHE A 176 -10.46 -2.54 10.06
CA PHE A 176 -10.52 -3.90 9.53
C PHE A 176 -9.29 -4.19 8.69
N ARG A 177 -8.74 -5.41 8.80
CA ARG A 177 -7.63 -5.84 7.96
C ARG A 177 -8.03 -7.00 7.07
N TYR A 178 -7.49 -7.00 5.86
CA TYR A 178 -7.80 -7.97 4.83
C TYR A 178 -6.55 -8.32 4.03
N VAL A 179 -6.59 -9.49 3.42
CA VAL A 179 -5.62 -9.95 2.43
C VAL A 179 -6.29 -9.95 1.06
N PHE A 180 -5.62 -9.35 0.10
CA PHE A 180 -6.05 -9.23 -1.28
C PHE A 180 -5.02 -9.85 -2.21
N GLY A 181 -5.49 -10.46 -3.30
CA GLY A 181 -4.64 -10.84 -4.42
C GLY A 181 -4.28 -9.63 -5.26
N HIS A 182 -3.05 -9.58 -5.77
CA HIS A 182 -2.66 -8.54 -6.71
C HIS A 182 -3.33 -8.76 -8.07
N ARG A 183 -3.81 -7.68 -8.70
CA ARG A 183 -4.61 -7.72 -9.94
C ARG A 183 -3.91 -8.45 -11.09
N ASN A 184 -2.59 -8.28 -11.22
CA ASN A 184 -1.82 -8.84 -12.33
C ASN A 184 -1.12 -10.17 -11.97
N ASP A 185 -1.11 -10.57 -10.70
CA ASP A 185 -0.45 -11.79 -10.22
C ASP A 185 -1.11 -12.26 -8.93
N THR A 186 -2.04 -13.20 -9.04
CA THR A 186 -2.83 -13.68 -7.90
C THR A 186 -2.02 -14.49 -6.89
N ASN A 187 -0.77 -14.88 -7.22
CA ASN A 187 0.14 -15.49 -6.24
C ASN A 187 0.76 -14.45 -5.31
N ARG A 188 0.64 -13.16 -5.64
CA ARG A 188 1.06 -12.07 -4.76
C ARG A 188 -0.10 -11.56 -3.94
N GLU A 189 0.24 -11.18 -2.72
CA GLU A 189 -0.72 -10.71 -1.72
C GLU A 189 -0.35 -9.31 -1.26
N LEU A 190 -1.39 -8.53 -1.01
CA LEU A 190 -1.31 -7.23 -0.38
C LEU A 190 -2.20 -7.23 0.87
N THR A 191 -1.73 -6.57 1.90
CA THR A 191 -2.48 -6.32 3.14
C THR A 191 -3.15 -4.97 3.01
N LEU A 192 -4.47 -4.97 3.09
CA LEU A 192 -5.30 -3.77 3.14
C LEU A 192 -5.84 -3.59 4.56
N THR A 193 -5.59 -2.44 5.18
CA THR A 193 -6.27 -2.03 6.42
C THR A 193 -7.21 -0.86 6.13
N VAL A 194 -8.50 -1.03 6.41
CA VAL A 194 -9.51 0.03 6.32
C VAL A 194 -9.67 0.63 7.72
N LEU A 195 -9.50 1.94 7.87
CA LEU A 195 -9.72 2.68 9.11
C LEU A 195 -10.87 3.66 8.92
N VAL A 196 -11.80 3.71 9.87
CA VAL A 196 -12.98 4.57 9.80
C VAL A 196 -12.88 5.67 10.86
N PHE A 197 -13.03 6.92 10.41
CA PHE A 197 -12.97 8.12 11.25
C PHE A 197 -14.29 8.86 11.19
N ASP A 198 -14.85 9.19 12.34
CA ASP A 198 -15.94 10.16 12.43
C ASP A 198 -15.38 11.58 12.33
N VAL A 199 -15.76 12.27 11.26
CA VAL A 199 -15.33 13.63 10.94
C VAL A 199 -16.49 14.59 11.19
N PRO A 200 -16.29 15.68 11.93
CA PRO A 200 -17.32 16.68 12.18
C PRO A 200 -17.97 17.23 10.90
N ALA A 201 -19.30 17.34 10.94
CA ALA A 201 -20.12 17.99 9.92
C ALA A 201 -20.22 19.51 10.13
#